data_AF-A0A818C287-F1
#
_entry.id   AF-A0A818C287-F1
#
_cell.length_a   1.000
_cell.length_b   1.000
_cell.length_c   1.000
_cell.angle_alpha   90.00
_cell.angle_beta   90.00
_cell.angle_gamma   90.00
#
_symmetry.space_group_name_H-M   'P 1'
#
loop_
_entity.id
_entity.type
_entity.pdbx_description
1 polymer ?
#
loop_
_entity_poly.entity_id
_entity_poly.type
_entity_poly.pdbx_seq_one_letter_code
_entity_poly.pdbx_strand_id
1 'polypeptide(L)'
;VRFCWWGAEEVGLLGSDFHVKQAKINTTVGERLDDYLINLNYDMLGSPNYIFGIYDGRTANSNTPPQALPGSNKMTALYRDWFNQQKLPWTNTDFSGRSDYGPFLAEGIVAGGLFSGADGMKSLEERNYYDQLLGQGMGGIAGAIHDPCYHRACDSIQNINVFAFEKMVQAAAYVLEYLGRQDDLKQWLYPNQTTTRLDSRTQQRDYNSINEYFGLPYS
;
A
#
# COMPACT_ATOMS: atom_id res chain seq x y z
N VAL A 1 -5.07 7.75 -15.12
CA VAL A 1 -5.41 7.01 -13.89
C VAL A 1 -6.10 5.72 -14.29
N ARG A 2 -5.76 4.60 -13.66
CA ARG A 2 -6.41 3.30 -13.87
C ARG A 2 -6.81 2.74 -12.50
N PHE A 3 -8.04 2.26 -12.40
CA PHE A 3 -8.51 1.52 -11.24
C PHE A 3 -8.50 0.03 -11.58
N CYS A 4 -8.00 -0.78 -10.66
CA CYS A 4 -7.87 -2.22 -10.82
C CYS A 4 -8.48 -2.92 -9.60
N TRP A 5 -9.20 -4.01 -9.86
CA TRP A 5 -9.64 -4.96 -8.84
C TRP A 5 -8.97 -6.29 -9.16
N TRP A 6 -8.11 -6.75 -8.27
CA TRP A 6 -7.33 -7.96 -8.48
C TRP A 6 -8.11 -9.19 -8.06
N GLY A 7 -8.17 -10.19 -8.94
CA GLY A 7 -8.63 -11.52 -8.57
C GLY A 7 -7.47 -12.36 -8.02
N ALA A 8 -7.80 -13.38 -7.23
CA ALA A 8 -6.83 -14.37 -6.75
C ALA A 8 -5.64 -13.78 -5.97
N GLU A 9 -5.87 -12.70 -5.23
CA GLU A 9 -4.91 -12.11 -4.27
C GLU A 9 -4.58 -13.14 -3.16
N GLU A 10 -5.62 -13.70 -2.55
CA GLU A 10 -5.55 -14.63 -1.41
C GLU A 10 -4.82 -15.95 -1.68
N VAL A 11 -4.53 -16.25 -2.94
CA VAL A 11 -3.80 -17.46 -3.36
C VAL A 11 -2.42 -17.13 -3.94
N GLY A 12 -1.85 -15.99 -3.52
CA GLY A 12 -0.48 -15.60 -3.86
C GLY A 12 -0.39 -14.51 -4.91
N LEU A 13 -1.25 -13.49 -4.84
CA LEU A 13 -1.20 -12.27 -5.67
C LEU A 13 -1.28 -12.55 -7.18
N LEU A 14 -1.97 -13.62 -7.59
CA LEU A 14 -1.90 -14.13 -8.96
C LEU A 14 -2.43 -13.11 -9.98
N GLY A 15 -3.47 -12.35 -9.63
CA GLY A 15 -4.06 -11.35 -10.52
C GLY A 15 -3.12 -10.18 -10.80
N SER A 16 -2.57 -9.56 -9.75
CA SER A 16 -1.64 -8.43 -9.89
C SER A 16 -0.30 -8.87 -10.48
N ASP A 17 0.21 -10.06 -10.10
CA ASP A 17 1.43 -10.62 -10.69
C ASP A 17 1.26 -10.91 -12.19
N PHE A 18 0.13 -11.49 -12.59
CA PHE A 18 -0.20 -11.69 -13.99
C PHE A 18 -0.26 -10.35 -14.75
N HIS A 19 -0.96 -9.35 -14.19
CA HIS A 19 -1.07 -8.03 -14.81
C HIS A 19 0.30 -7.39 -15.06
N VAL A 20 1.17 -7.38 -14.05
CA VAL A 20 2.52 -6.85 -14.16
C VAL A 20 3.35 -7.61 -15.19
N LYS A 21 3.28 -8.96 -15.20
CA LYS A 21 3.96 -9.79 -16.20
C LYS A 21 3.50 -9.50 -17.63
N GLN A 22 2.20 -9.29 -17.84
CA GLN A 22 1.68 -8.91 -19.16
C GLN A 22 2.13 -7.51 -19.56
N ALA A 23 2.11 -6.55 -18.63
CA ALA A 23 2.54 -5.18 -18.90
C ALA A 23 4.01 -5.10 -19.36
N LYS A 24 4.89 -5.99 -18.85
CA LYS A 24 6.30 -6.06 -19.26
C LYS A 24 6.53 -6.38 -20.73
N ILE A 25 5.66 -7.22 -21.30
CA ILE A 25 5.78 -7.67 -22.70
C ILE A 25 4.83 -6.93 -23.63
N ASN A 26 3.97 -6.06 -23.09
CA ASN A 26 3.04 -5.29 -23.88
C ASN A 26 3.76 -4.13 -24.57
N THR A 27 3.34 -3.79 -25.79
CA THR A 27 3.86 -2.67 -26.57
C THR A 27 2.85 -1.53 -26.72
N THR A 28 1.62 -1.72 -26.23
CA THR A 28 0.53 -0.74 -26.31
C THR A 28 0.71 0.36 -25.28
N VAL A 29 0.81 1.62 -25.72
CA VAL A 29 0.91 2.79 -24.83
C VAL A 29 -0.25 2.81 -23.82
N GLY A 30 0.09 2.99 -22.55
CA GLY A 30 -0.83 2.92 -21.42
C GLY A 30 -0.97 1.52 -20.82
N GLU A 31 -0.49 0.47 -21.50
CA GLU A 31 -0.48 -0.92 -21.02
C GLU A 31 0.93 -1.46 -20.77
N ARG A 32 1.97 -0.72 -21.14
CA ARG A 32 3.35 -1.12 -20.90
C ARG A 32 3.67 -0.90 -19.43
N LEU A 33 4.52 -1.76 -18.87
CA LEU A 33 5.05 -1.57 -17.53
C LEU A 33 5.66 -0.16 -17.38
N ASP A 34 6.27 0.35 -18.46
CA ASP A 34 6.91 1.64 -18.44
C ASP A 34 5.97 2.85 -18.32
N ASP A 35 4.69 2.65 -18.64
CA ASP A 35 3.67 3.68 -18.50
C ASP A 35 3.14 3.76 -17.04
N TYR A 36 3.49 2.78 -16.19
CA TYR A 36 3.09 2.75 -14.79
C TYR A 36 4.11 3.49 -13.93
N LEU A 37 3.63 4.54 -13.25
CA LEU A 37 4.46 5.37 -12.37
C LEU A 37 4.31 5.01 -10.89
N ILE A 38 3.10 4.63 -10.47
CA ILE A 38 2.80 4.35 -9.07
C ILE A 38 1.63 3.35 -8.95
N ASN A 39 1.74 2.43 -8.00
CA ASN A 39 0.64 1.62 -7.50
C ASN A 39 0.17 2.19 -6.14
N LEU A 40 -1.12 2.52 -6.03
CA LEU A 40 -1.75 2.85 -4.76
C LEU A 40 -2.59 1.65 -4.33
N ASN A 41 -2.14 0.95 -3.29
CA ASN A 41 -2.78 -0.26 -2.82
C ASN A 41 -3.66 0.00 -1.60
N TYR A 42 -4.86 -0.57 -1.61
CA TYR A 42 -5.83 -0.41 -0.55
C TYR A 42 -6.44 -1.78 -0.25
N ASP A 43 -5.94 -2.39 0.81
CA ASP A 43 -6.31 -3.73 1.22
C ASP A 43 -6.61 -3.69 2.71
N MET A 44 -7.84 -4.04 3.07
CA MET A 44 -8.49 -3.79 4.35
C MET A 44 -8.41 -2.32 4.81
N LEU A 45 -9.50 -1.57 4.68
CA LEU A 45 -9.58 -0.15 5.11
C LEU A 45 -10.54 0.11 6.28
N GLY A 46 -11.20 -0.91 6.82
CA GLY A 46 -12.33 -0.76 7.74
C GLY A 46 -12.33 -1.66 8.97
N SER A 47 -11.19 -2.16 9.42
CA SER A 47 -11.12 -3.13 10.52
C SER A 47 -11.81 -2.64 11.81
N PRO A 48 -12.51 -3.50 12.57
CA PRO A 48 -13.25 -3.07 13.77
C PRO A 48 -12.40 -2.37 14.82
N ASN A 49 -11.20 -2.91 15.10
CA ASN A 49 -10.21 -2.39 16.04
C ASN A 49 -9.04 -1.73 15.27
N TYR A 50 -9.42 -0.84 14.36
CA TYR A 50 -8.59 -0.24 13.31
C TYR A 50 -7.27 0.39 13.77
N ILE A 51 -6.36 0.46 12.81
CA ILE A 51 -5.31 1.47 12.71
C ILE A 51 -5.54 2.33 11.48
N PHE A 52 -5.01 3.55 11.48
CA PHE A 52 -4.78 4.32 10.28
C PHE A 52 -3.38 3.99 9.77
N GLY A 53 -3.23 2.77 9.24
CA GLY A 53 -1.96 2.23 8.79
C GLY A 53 -1.54 2.83 7.44
N ILE A 54 -0.29 3.27 7.36
CA ILE A 54 0.34 3.81 6.15
C ILE A 54 1.51 2.91 5.78
N TYR A 55 1.58 2.42 4.55
CA TYR A 55 2.76 1.68 4.10
C TYR A 55 4.02 2.53 4.18
N ASP A 56 5.06 2.02 4.84
CA ASP A 56 6.32 2.71 5.05
C ASP A 56 7.33 2.35 3.95
N GLY A 57 7.61 3.28 3.04
CA GLY A 57 8.59 3.12 1.96
C GLY A 57 9.98 2.67 2.41
N ARG A 58 10.35 2.91 3.66
CA ARG A 58 11.65 2.51 4.23
C ARG A 58 11.71 1.02 4.56
N THR A 59 10.57 0.34 4.58
CA THR A 59 10.41 -1.09 4.88
C THR A 59 10.33 -1.95 3.62
N ALA A 60 10.41 -1.33 2.44
CA ALA A 60 10.47 -2.04 1.18
C ALA A 60 11.63 -3.05 1.19
N ASN A 61 11.41 -4.22 0.59
CA ASN A 61 12.39 -5.30 0.55
C ASN A 61 13.74 -4.81 0.00
N SER A 62 14.87 -5.34 0.48
CA SER A 62 16.21 -4.96 0.01
C SER A 62 16.44 -5.19 -1.49
N ASN A 63 15.66 -6.11 -2.08
CA ASN A 63 15.65 -6.43 -3.50
C ASN A 63 14.85 -5.43 -4.34
N THR A 64 14.10 -4.51 -3.71
CA THR A 64 13.33 -3.48 -4.41
C THR A 64 14.29 -2.66 -5.28
N PRO A 65 14.03 -2.51 -6.59
CA PRO A 65 14.85 -1.64 -7.43
C PRO A 65 14.94 -0.22 -6.83
N PRO A 66 16.16 0.31 -6.57
CA PRO A 66 16.35 1.50 -5.74
C PRO A 66 15.62 2.75 -6.23
N GLN A 67 15.27 2.83 -7.52
CA GLN A 67 14.52 3.95 -8.08
C GLN A 67 13.11 4.13 -7.51
N ALA A 68 12.48 3.05 -7.01
CA ALA A 68 11.14 3.13 -6.44
C ALA A 68 11.15 3.74 -5.02
N LEU A 69 12.26 3.62 -4.30
CA LEU A 69 12.33 3.95 -2.88
C LEU A 69 12.08 5.44 -2.57
N PRO A 70 12.65 6.42 -3.31
CA PRO A 70 12.38 7.82 -3.05
C PRO A 70 10.90 8.18 -3.22
N GLY A 71 10.25 7.65 -4.25
CA GLY A 71 8.83 7.86 -4.49
C GLY A 71 7.96 7.21 -3.42
N SER A 72 8.24 5.96 -3.04
CA SER A 72 7.48 5.27 -1.98
C SER A 72 7.61 5.99 -0.64
N ASN A 73 8.80 6.53 -0.32
CA ASN A 73 9.01 7.36 0.86
C ASN A 73 8.21 8.67 0.81
N LYS A 74 8.13 9.31 -0.36
CA LYS A 74 7.28 10.49 -0.56
C LYS A 74 5.79 10.16 -0.37
N MET A 75 5.35 8.97 -0.78
CA MET A 75 3.98 8.52 -0.55
C MET A 75 3.67 8.35 0.93
N THR A 76 4.56 7.70 1.69
CA THR A 76 4.43 7.60 3.15
C THR A 76 4.32 8.98 3.78
N ALA A 77 5.19 9.92 3.41
CA ALA A 77 5.16 11.29 3.92
C ALA A 77 3.85 12.01 3.58
N LEU A 78 3.39 11.91 2.33
CA LEU A 78 2.15 12.54 1.87
C LEU A 78 0.91 12.06 2.64
N TYR A 79 0.80 10.75 2.90
CA TYR A 79 -0.27 10.22 3.75
C TYR A 79 -0.15 10.72 5.20
N ARG A 80 1.04 10.69 5.80
CA ARG A 80 1.25 11.19 7.17
C ARG A 80 0.87 12.66 7.29
N ASP A 81 1.27 13.47 6.32
CA ASP A 81 0.93 14.89 6.28
C ASP A 81 -0.58 15.09 6.23
N TRP A 82 -1.30 14.28 5.46
CA TRP A 82 -2.76 14.33 5.44
C TRP A 82 -3.37 13.99 6.82
N PHE A 83 -2.98 12.86 7.43
CA PHE A 83 -3.51 12.48 8.75
C PHE A 83 -3.18 13.53 9.82
N ASN A 84 -1.96 14.07 9.81
CA ASN A 84 -1.53 15.15 10.70
C ASN A 84 -2.40 16.42 10.51
N GLN A 85 -2.66 16.83 9.26
CA GLN A 85 -3.52 17.98 8.96
C GLN A 85 -4.97 17.76 9.44
N GLN A 86 -5.46 16.53 9.34
CA GLN A 86 -6.78 16.16 9.85
C GLN A 86 -6.80 15.94 11.38
N LYS A 87 -5.65 16.07 12.06
CA LYS A 87 -5.46 15.78 13.49
C LYS A 87 -5.87 14.35 13.87
N LEU A 88 -5.66 13.41 12.95
CA LEU A 88 -5.94 11.99 13.12
C LEU A 88 -4.64 11.25 13.48
N PRO A 89 -4.72 10.16 14.26
CA PRO A 89 -3.57 9.29 14.48
C PRO A 89 -3.15 8.61 13.18
N TRP A 90 -1.94 8.06 13.15
CA TRP A 90 -1.51 7.12 12.11
C TRP A 90 -0.45 6.17 12.65
N THR A 91 -0.38 4.98 12.07
CA THR A 91 0.67 3.98 12.36
C THR A 91 1.37 3.61 11.06
N ASN A 92 2.67 3.34 11.09
CA ASN A 92 3.33 2.74 9.93
C ASN A 92 3.01 1.24 9.87
N THR A 93 2.83 0.74 8.65
CA THR A 93 2.79 -0.69 8.38
C THR A 93 3.83 -1.06 7.31
N ASP A 94 4.37 -2.26 7.41
CA ASP A 94 5.46 -2.69 6.55
C ASP A 94 4.95 -3.10 5.16
N PHE A 95 5.80 -2.94 4.15
CA PHE A 95 5.63 -3.64 2.87
C PHE A 95 5.98 -5.13 3.04
N SER A 96 5.14 -5.86 3.77
CA SER A 96 5.33 -7.28 4.16
C SER A 96 5.28 -8.30 3.02
N GLY A 97 4.92 -7.87 1.82
CA GLY A 97 4.65 -8.74 0.67
C GLY A 97 3.30 -9.46 0.62
N ARG A 98 2.40 -9.21 1.57
CA ARG A 98 1.07 -9.85 1.64
C ARG A 98 -0.05 -9.04 0.96
N SER A 99 0.25 -8.30 -0.12
CA SER A 99 -0.79 -7.58 -0.88
C SER A 99 -0.28 -7.13 -2.26
N ASP A 100 -1.19 -6.65 -3.10
CA ASP A 100 -0.97 -6.42 -4.54
C ASP A 100 -0.01 -5.28 -4.91
N TYR A 101 0.50 -4.50 -3.94
CA TYR A 101 1.64 -3.61 -4.20
C TYR A 101 2.92 -4.40 -4.56
N GLY A 102 3.02 -5.67 -4.13
CA GLY A 102 4.21 -6.49 -4.21
C GLY A 102 4.77 -6.60 -5.64
N PRO A 103 3.98 -7.10 -6.60
CA PRO A 103 4.41 -7.25 -7.99
C PRO A 103 4.88 -5.94 -8.64
N PHE A 104 4.30 -4.80 -8.26
CA PHE A 104 4.70 -3.49 -8.76
C PHE A 104 6.04 -3.03 -8.17
N LEU A 105 6.20 -3.13 -6.84
CA LEU A 105 7.46 -2.81 -6.17
C LEU A 105 8.62 -3.66 -6.69
N ALA A 106 8.38 -4.96 -6.93
CA ALA A 106 9.38 -5.88 -7.47
C ALA A 106 9.91 -5.46 -8.86
N GLU A 107 9.13 -4.71 -9.63
CA GLU A 107 9.53 -4.16 -10.94
C GLU A 107 10.01 -2.70 -10.86
N GLY A 108 10.19 -2.17 -9.64
CA GLY A 108 10.68 -0.82 -9.43
C GLY A 108 9.64 0.27 -9.71
N ILE A 109 8.35 -0.08 -9.68
CA ILE A 109 7.26 0.89 -9.67
C ILE A 109 7.05 1.35 -8.23
N VAL A 110 6.97 2.67 -8.02
CA VAL A 110 6.65 3.24 -6.71
C VAL A 110 5.35 2.65 -6.17
N ALA A 111 5.30 2.36 -4.87
CA ALA A 111 4.07 1.98 -4.21
C ALA A 111 3.80 2.82 -2.97
N GLY A 112 2.53 2.96 -2.66
CA GLY A 112 2.03 3.53 -1.42
C GLY A 112 0.63 2.99 -1.16
N GLY A 113 0.06 3.32 -0.01
CA GLY A 113 -1.26 2.78 0.32
C GLY A 113 -1.55 2.81 1.80
N LEU A 114 -2.69 2.23 2.13
CA LEU A 114 -3.28 2.25 3.45
C LEU A 114 -3.75 0.86 3.85
N PHE A 115 -3.73 0.61 5.16
CA PHE A 115 -4.14 -0.66 5.77
C PHE A 115 -4.74 -0.39 7.15
N SER A 116 -5.86 -1.04 7.49
CA SER A 116 -6.52 -0.83 8.78
C SER A 116 -6.21 -1.88 9.85
N GLY A 117 -5.31 -2.83 9.56
CA GLY A 117 -4.95 -3.92 10.47
C GLY A 117 -5.73 -5.21 10.19
N ALA A 118 -5.12 -6.36 10.42
CA ALA A 118 -5.72 -7.68 10.20
C ALA A 118 -5.57 -8.54 11.46
N ASP A 119 -4.70 -9.54 11.42
CA ASP A 119 -4.39 -10.49 12.49
C ASP A 119 -3.44 -9.95 13.58
N GLY A 120 -2.87 -8.76 13.38
CA GLY A 120 -2.04 -8.08 14.37
C GLY A 120 -2.81 -7.63 15.61
N MET A 121 -2.14 -7.59 16.78
CA MET A 121 -2.72 -7.09 18.02
C MET A 121 -2.44 -5.60 18.21
N LYS A 122 -3.48 -4.85 18.59
CA LYS A 122 -3.35 -3.46 19.01
C LYS A 122 -2.60 -3.36 20.34
N SER A 123 -1.49 -2.64 20.38
CA SER A 123 -0.73 -2.43 21.62
C SER A 123 -1.43 -1.43 22.55
N LEU A 124 -0.99 -1.38 23.81
CA LEU A 124 -1.49 -0.39 24.77
C LEU A 124 -1.08 1.03 24.37
N GLU A 125 0.16 1.19 23.89
CA GLU A 125 0.69 2.46 23.41
C GLU A 125 -0.11 2.97 22.22
N GLU A 126 -0.43 2.10 21.26
CA GLU A 126 -1.23 2.48 20.10
C GLU A 126 -2.65 2.85 20.52
N ARG A 127 -3.31 2.05 21.36
CA ARG A 127 -4.65 2.37 21.87
C ARG A 127 -4.66 3.75 22.55
N ASN A 128 -3.68 4.01 23.41
CA ASN A 128 -3.58 5.28 24.14
C ASN A 128 -3.33 6.46 23.18
N TYR A 129 -2.48 6.29 22.17
CA TYR A 129 -2.22 7.31 21.15
C TYR A 129 -3.49 7.67 20.37
N TYR A 130 -4.28 6.67 19.99
CA TYR A 130 -5.53 6.90 19.26
C TYR A 130 -6.59 7.54 20.16
N ASP A 131 -6.75 7.07 21.42
CA ASP A 131 -7.66 7.71 22.40
C ASP A 131 -7.31 9.19 22.62
N GLN A 132 -6.02 9.53 22.67
CA GLN A 132 -5.57 10.90 22.88
C GLN A 132 -5.99 11.84 21.74
N LEU A 133 -5.95 11.37 20.49
CA LEU A 133 -6.28 12.19 19.32
C LEU A 133 -7.77 12.15 18.94
N LEU A 134 -8.43 11.02 19.14
CA LEU A 134 -9.81 10.80 18.70
C LEU A 134 -10.85 10.99 19.82
N GLY A 135 -10.40 11.01 21.08
CA GLY A 135 -11.26 11.04 22.26
C GLY A 135 -11.38 9.66 22.93
N GLN A 136 -11.72 9.68 24.21
CA GLN A 136 -11.79 8.49 25.05
C GLN A 136 -12.76 7.45 24.47
N GLY A 137 -12.27 6.22 24.26
CA GLY A 137 -13.06 5.10 23.75
C GLY A 137 -13.00 4.92 22.23
N MET A 138 -12.37 5.85 21.52
CA MET A 138 -12.16 5.75 20.07
C MET A 138 -10.85 5.03 19.71
N GLY A 139 -9.95 4.83 20.66
CA GLY A 139 -8.66 4.17 20.43
C GLY A 139 -8.74 2.65 20.23
N GLY A 140 -9.91 2.04 20.48
CA GLY A 140 -10.11 0.60 20.36
C GLY A 140 -9.70 -0.17 21.61
N ILE A 141 -9.39 -1.46 21.45
CA ILE A 141 -9.11 -2.39 22.54
C ILE A 141 -7.65 -2.85 22.47
N ALA A 142 -6.87 -2.51 23.49
CA ALA A 142 -5.50 -2.99 23.62
C ALA A 142 -5.47 -4.50 23.92
N GLY A 143 -4.51 -5.22 23.34
CA GLY A 143 -4.38 -6.67 23.45
C GLY A 143 -5.41 -7.46 22.63
N ALA A 144 -6.25 -6.78 21.84
CA ALA A 144 -7.16 -7.41 20.90
C ALA A 144 -6.63 -7.30 19.46
N ILE A 145 -6.99 -8.29 18.63
CA ILE A 145 -6.71 -8.31 17.19
C ILE A 145 -7.40 -7.11 16.50
N HIS A 146 -6.78 -6.54 15.47
CA HIS A 146 -7.36 -5.44 14.68
C HIS A 146 -8.65 -5.86 13.97
N ASP A 147 -8.64 -7.03 13.34
CA ASP A 147 -9.80 -7.66 12.75
C ASP A 147 -9.98 -9.10 13.25
N PRO A 148 -10.83 -9.33 14.27
CA PRO A 148 -11.13 -10.66 14.79
C PRO A 148 -11.80 -11.60 13.78
N CYS A 149 -12.34 -11.06 12.68
CA CYS A 149 -13.03 -11.78 11.62
C CYS A 149 -12.18 -11.97 10.37
N TYR A 150 -10.91 -11.52 10.34
CA TYR A 150 -10.00 -11.75 9.23
C TYR A 150 -9.98 -13.23 8.78
N HIS A 151 -10.29 -13.48 7.50
CA HIS A 151 -10.43 -14.79 6.88
C HIS A 151 -11.46 -15.74 7.54
N ARG A 152 -12.50 -15.18 8.16
CA ARG A 152 -13.58 -15.95 8.81
C ARG A 152 -14.93 -15.60 8.22
N ALA A 153 -15.90 -16.49 8.42
CA ALA A 153 -17.27 -16.32 7.93
C ALA A 153 -18.00 -15.09 8.51
N CYS A 154 -17.50 -14.50 9.60
CA CYS A 154 -18.07 -13.28 10.17
C CYS A 154 -17.58 -11.98 9.48
N ASP A 155 -16.58 -12.06 8.59
CA ASP A 155 -16.18 -10.93 7.77
C ASP A 155 -17.27 -10.60 6.75
N SER A 156 -18.04 -9.58 7.09
CA SER A 156 -19.29 -9.19 6.45
C SER A 156 -19.43 -7.68 6.57
N ILE A 157 -20.48 -7.10 5.97
CA ILE A 157 -20.72 -5.66 6.08
C ILE A 157 -20.93 -5.19 7.54
N GLN A 158 -21.21 -6.12 8.47
CA GLN A 158 -21.30 -5.83 9.91
C GLN A 158 -19.93 -5.74 10.60
N ASN A 159 -18.85 -6.20 9.95
CA ASN A 159 -17.47 -6.21 10.47
C ASN A 159 -16.69 -4.93 10.09
N ILE A 160 -17.37 -3.83 9.80
CA ILE A 160 -16.74 -2.60 9.31
C ILE A 160 -16.85 -1.50 10.35
N ASN A 161 -15.71 -0.93 10.77
CA ASN A 161 -15.68 0.35 11.44
C ASN A 161 -15.88 1.47 10.41
N VAL A 162 -17.10 2.00 10.33
CA VAL A 162 -17.49 3.01 9.32
C VAL A 162 -16.68 4.29 9.47
N PHE A 163 -16.36 4.72 10.70
CA PHE A 163 -15.52 5.90 10.93
C PHE A 163 -14.12 5.68 10.34
N ALA A 164 -13.51 4.54 10.62
CA ALA A 164 -12.18 4.23 10.10
C ALA A 164 -12.15 4.16 8.58
N PHE A 165 -13.12 3.44 8.01
CA PHE A 165 -13.30 3.30 6.56
C PHE A 165 -13.43 4.66 5.87
N GLU A 166 -14.27 5.55 6.41
CA GLU A 166 -14.45 6.90 5.86
C GLU A 166 -13.13 7.69 5.82
N LYS A 167 -12.35 7.67 6.92
CA LYS A 167 -11.09 8.42 6.99
C LYS A 167 -10.02 7.85 6.06
N MET A 168 -9.94 6.53 5.94
CA MET A 168 -9.02 5.86 5.02
C MET A 168 -9.38 6.16 3.55
N VAL A 169 -10.67 6.17 3.20
CA VAL A 169 -11.13 6.54 1.85
C VAL A 169 -10.88 8.03 1.55
N GLN A 170 -11.08 8.92 2.53
CA GLN A 170 -10.75 10.34 2.37
C GLN A 170 -9.26 10.56 2.12
N ALA A 171 -8.39 9.85 2.86
CA ALA A 171 -6.94 9.88 2.65
C ALA A 171 -6.56 9.37 1.25
N ALA A 172 -7.14 8.24 0.83
CA ALA A 172 -6.93 7.66 -0.49
C ALA A 172 -7.32 8.63 -1.62
N ALA A 173 -8.50 9.25 -1.51
CA ALA A 173 -8.99 10.22 -2.48
C ALA A 173 -8.10 11.47 -2.54
N TYR A 174 -7.69 12.01 -1.39
CA TYR A 174 -6.78 13.16 -1.32
C TYR A 174 -5.46 12.87 -2.02
N VAL A 175 -4.86 11.71 -1.75
CA VAL A 175 -3.58 11.33 -2.38
C VAL A 175 -3.75 11.16 -3.88
N LEU A 176 -4.81 10.50 -4.34
CA LEU A 176 -5.08 10.37 -5.77
C LEU A 176 -5.22 11.74 -6.46
N GLU A 177 -5.97 12.67 -5.84
CA GLU A 177 -6.13 14.04 -6.33
C GLU A 177 -4.78 14.79 -6.37
N TYR A 178 -4.01 14.71 -5.29
CA TYR A 178 -2.69 15.35 -5.18
C TYR A 178 -1.76 14.91 -6.31
N LEU A 179 -1.70 13.61 -6.59
CA LEU A 179 -0.88 13.05 -7.67
C LEU A 179 -1.42 13.45 -9.05
N GLY A 180 -2.74 13.44 -9.24
CA GLY A 180 -3.39 13.84 -10.49
C GLY A 180 -3.20 15.31 -10.86
N ARG A 181 -2.78 16.14 -9.90
CA ARG A 181 -2.48 17.58 -10.08
C ARG A 181 -0.99 17.89 -10.18
N GLN A 182 -0.10 16.90 -10.11
CA GLN A 182 1.33 17.15 -10.28
C GLN A 182 1.65 17.45 -11.76
N ASP A 183 2.27 18.61 -12.02
CA ASP A 183 2.69 19.01 -13.37
C ASP A 183 3.68 18.01 -13.98
N ASP A 184 4.62 17.52 -13.17
CA ASP A 184 5.55 16.46 -13.54
C ASP A 184 5.58 15.37 -12.45
N LEU A 185 4.54 14.55 -12.46
CA LEU A 185 4.41 13.42 -11.53
C LEU A 185 5.60 12.45 -11.61
N LYS A 186 6.15 12.26 -12.80
CA LYS A 186 7.28 11.34 -13.02
C LYS A 186 8.54 11.86 -12.33
N GLN A 187 8.89 13.13 -12.52
CA GLN A 187 10.02 13.75 -11.81
C GLN A 187 9.78 13.80 -10.30
N TRP A 188 8.53 14.02 -9.86
CA TRP A 188 8.20 14.00 -8.43
C TRP A 188 8.42 12.60 -7.82
N LEU A 189 7.98 11.53 -8.48
CA LEU A 189 8.14 10.15 -7.99
C LEU A 189 9.58 9.64 -8.12
N TYR A 190 10.29 10.00 -9.19
CA TYR A 190 11.61 9.48 -9.54
C TYR A 190 12.68 10.60 -9.65
N PRO A 191 12.94 11.36 -8.57
CA PRO A 191 13.73 12.59 -8.64
C PRO A 191 15.20 12.40 -9.05
N ASN A 192 15.72 11.18 -8.91
CA ASN A 192 17.12 10.84 -9.19
C ASN A 192 17.32 10.19 -10.56
N GLN A 193 16.27 10.02 -11.36
CA GLN A 193 16.38 9.44 -12.70
C GLN A 193 16.40 10.55 -13.76
N THR A 194 17.41 10.54 -14.63
CA THR A 194 17.37 11.29 -15.88
C THR A 194 16.28 10.72 -16.79
N THR A 195 15.54 11.60 -17.47
CA THR A 195 14.34 11.31 -18.28
C THR A 195 14.50 10.18 -19.30
N THR A 196 15.72 9.83 -19.70
CA THR A 196 16.10 8.78 -20.66
C THR A 196 16.25 7.37 -20.08
N ARG A 197 16.22 7.17 -18.75
CA ARG A 197 16.62 5.89 -18.11
C ARG A 197 15.48 4.99 -17.63
N LEU A 198 14.21 5.39 -17.81
CA LEU A 198 13.08 4.49 -17.52
C LEU A 198 12.91 3.41 -18.60
N ASP A 199 13.48 3.63 -19.79
CA ASP A 199 13.47 2.69 -20.92
C ASP A 199 14.40 1.47 -20.67
N SER A 200 15.21 1.50 -19.61
CA SER A 200 16.09 0.40 -19.20
C SER A 200 15.59 -0.35 -17.97
N ARG A 201 14.26 -0.44 -17.74
CA ARG A 201 13.62 -1.34 -16.77
C ARG A 201 13.84 -2.85 -17.08
N THR A 202 14.88 -3.17 -17.84
CA THR A 202 15.33 -4.50 -18.21
C THR A 202 16.20 -5.17 -17.14
N GLN A 203 16.38 -4.60 -15.95
CA GLN A 203 16.90 -5.37 -14.83
C GLN A 203 15.83 -6.40 -14.42
N GLN A 204 16.05 -7.58 -14.96
CA GLN A 204 15.24 -8.78 -14.89
C GLN A 204 14.91 -9.10 -13.43
N ARG A 205 13.69 -9.61 -13.18
CA ARG A 205 13.41 -10.33 -11.94
C ARG A 205 14.45 -11.43 -11.80
N ASP A 206 15.22 -11.40 -10.73
CA ASP A 206 16.03 -12.54 -10.29
C ASP A 206 15.20 -13.55 -9.45
N TYR A 207 13.87 -13.41 -9.47
CA TYR A 207 12.94 -14.18 -8.64
C TYR A 207 11.86 -14.86 -9.51
N ASN A 208 11.59 -16.14 -9.24
CA ASN A 208 10.60 -16.97 -9.93
C ASN A 208 9.17 -16.69 -9.46
N SER A 209 9.00 -16.10 -8.27
CA SER A 209 7.70 -15.75 -7.70
C SER A 209 7.77 -14.49 -6.83
N ILE A 210 6.59 -13.91 -6.52
CA ILE A 210 6.53 -12.78 -5.59
C ILE A 210 6.88 -13.20 -4.16
N ASN A 211 6.58 -14.45 -3.77
CA ASN A 211 6.98 -15.01 -2.49
C ASN A 211 8.51 -15.08 -2.38
N GLU A 212 9.20 -15.49 -3.44
CA GLU A 212 10.68 -15.51 -3.47
C GLU A 212 11.27 -14.11 -3.32
N TYR A 213 10.68 -13.11 -3.98
CA TYR A 213 11.09 -11.71 -3.82
C TYR A 213 10.99 -11.22 -2.37
N PHE A 214 9.93 -11.60 -1.65
CA PHE A 214 9.75 -11.26 -0.24
C PHE A 214 10.38 -12.25 0.76
N GLY A 215 10.97 -13.35 0.30
CA GLY A 215 11.48 -14.42 1.17
C GLY A 215 10.37 -15.17 1.92
N LEU A 216 9.15 -15.19 1.40
CA LEU A 216 8.01 -15.89 1.98
C LEU A 216 8.01 -17.37 1.59
N PRO A 217 7.50 -18.27 2.45
CA PRO A 217 7.38 -19.68 2.10
C PRO A 217 6.49 -19.86 0.86
N TYR A 218 6.76 -20.91 0.08
CA TYR A 218 5.84 -21.37 -0.95
C TYR A 218 4.59 -21.91 -0.26
N SER A 219 3.46 -21.22 -0.40
CA SER A 219 2.14 -21.65 0.07
C SER A 219 1.53 -22.65 -0.90
#